data_AF-A0A7S2EER4-F1
#
_entry.id   AF-A0A7S2EER4-F1
#
_cell.length_a   1.000
_cell.length_b   1.000
_cell.length_c   1.000
_cell.angle_alpha   90.00
_cell.angle_beta   90.00
_cell.angle_gamma   90.00
#
_symmetry.space_group_name_H-M   'P 1'
#
loop_
_entity.id
_entity.type
_entity.pdbx_description
1 polymer ?
#
loop_
_entity_poly.entity_id
_entity_poly.type
_entity_poly.pdbx_seq_one_letter_code
_entity_poly.pdbx_strand_id
1 'polypeptide(L)'
;MARLTAAIALLAAASGASAWSTQRTGMSMKAETESSRRDWFKKAATFAAGAAATAATAPAANAYVVPDLPYAFEALEPYIDAPTMKIHHDKHHATYVANINKATEGKDEVPILD
;
A
#
# COMPACT_ATOMS: atom_id res chain seq x y z
N MET A 1 -35.56 30.39 -56.40
CA MET A 1 -34.58 30.00 -57.45
C MET A 1 -33.44 29.28 -56.72
N ALA A 2 -33.49 27.95 -56.59
CA ALA A 2 -32.88 26.98 -57.51
C ALA A 2 -31.39 26.70 -57.21
N ARG A 3 -31.16 25.56 -56.53
CA ARG A 3 -30.14 24.49 -56.72
C ARG A 3 -28.69 24.88 -57.01
N LEU A 4 -27.76 24.18 -56.34
CA LEU A 4 -26.57 23.48 -56.90
C LEU A 4 -25.87 22.77 -55.70
N THR A 5 -25.85 21.44 -55.59
CA THR A 5 -24.79 20.50 -56.07
C THR A 5 -23.37 20.93 -55.69
N ALA A 6 -22.42 20.11 -55.26
CA ALA A 6 -22.28 18.73 -54.83
C ALA A 6 -20.80 18.59 -54.38
N ALA A 7 -20.52 17.59 -53.52
CA ALA A 7 -19.29 16.82 -53.35
C ALA A 7 -17.91 17.38 -53.79
N ILE A 8 -16.90 17.21 -52.93
CA ILE A 8 -15.70 16.35 -53.16
C ILE A 8 -14.77 16.51 -51.95
N ALA A 9 -14.51 15.40 -51.24
CA ALA A 9 -13.20 15.10 -50.67
C ALA A 9 -13.16 13.60 -50.32
N LEU A 10 -12.59 12.85 -51.25
CA LEU A 10 -12.10 11.50 -51.11
C LEU A 10 -10.84 11.52 -50.23
N LEU A 11 -10.67 10.56 -49.30
CA LEU A 11 -9.53 9.62 -49.23
C LEU A 11 -9.25 9.09 -47.80
N ALA A 12 -9.30 7.75 -47.68
CA ALA A 12 -8.65 6.83 -46.72
C ALA A 12 -8.88 7.05 -45.19
N ALA A 13 -8.99 6.03 -44.34
CA ALA A 13 -8.50 4.66 -44.39
C ALA A 13 -9.41 3.70 -43.61
N ALA A 14 -9.45 2.46 -44.08
CA ALA A 14 -9.99 1.31 -43.36
C ALA A 14 -9.15 1.01 -42.12
N SER A 15 -9.79 0.58 -41.02
CA SER A 15 -9.49 -0.69 -40.32
C SER A 15 -10.28 -0.79 -39.01
N GLY A 16 -10.92 -1.94 -38.79
CA GLY A 16 -11.12 -2.47 -37.44
C GLY A 16 -12.56 -2.44 -36.92
N ALA A 17 -13.37 -3.40 -37.35
CA ALA A 17 -14.63 -3.73 -36.71
C ALA A 17 -14.43 -4.27 -35.29
N SER A 18 -15.34 -3.91 -34.38
CA SER A 18 -15.81 -4.81 -33.32
C SER A 18 -17.22 -4.39 -32.93
N ALA A 19 -18.19 -5.03 -33.58
CA ALA A 19 -19.58 -5.01 -33.19
C ALA A 19 -19.77 -6.09 -32.11
N TRP A 20 -20.10 -5.68 -30.89
CA TRP A 20 -20.83 -6.53 -29.95
C TRP A 20 -22.18 -5.87 -29.69
N SER A 21 -23.22 -6.51 -30.21
CA SER A 21 -24.65 -6.26 -30.02
C SER A 21 -25.05 -6.45 -28.54
N THR A 22 -25.95 -5.72 -27.89
CA THR A 22 -27.40 -5.69 -28.10
C THR A 22 -28.02 -4.90 -26.93
N GLN A 23 -28.91 -3.97 -27.26
CA GLN A 23 -30.11 -3.56 -26.51
C GLN A 23 -30.01 -3.33 -24.97
N ARG A 24 -29.94 -2.06 -24.57
CA ARG A 24 -30.41 -1.63 -23.23
C ARG A 24 -31.89 -1.27 -23.32
N THR A 25 -32.75 -2.26 -23.22
CA THR A 25 -34.17 -2.06 -22.93
C THR A 25 -34.32 -1.42 -21.54
N GLY A 26 -35.22 -0.44 -21.44
CA GLY A 26 -35.43 0.35 -20.23
C GLY A 26 -35.87 -0.50 -19.04
N MET A 27 -35.15 -0.33 -17.93
CA MET A 27 -35.59 -0.76 -16.60
C MET A 27 -36.00 0.49 -15.83
N SER A 28 -37.31 0.67 -15.65
CA SER A 28 -37.90 1.65 -14.75
C SER A 28 -37.45 1.31 -13.33
N MET A 29 -36.49 2.06 -12.79
CA MET A 29 -36.00 1.90 -11.43
C MET A 29 -37.00 2.54 -10.46
N LYS A 30 -37.85 1.71 -9.86
CA LYS A 30 -38.56 2.10 -8.63
C LYS A 30 -37.51 2.37 -7.56
N ALA A 31 -37.68 3.47 -6.83
CA ALA A 31 -36.79 3.86 -5.74
C ALA A 31 -37.02 2.91 -4.56
N GLU A 32 -36.14 1.92 -4.41
CA GLU A 32 -36.10 1.03 -3.25
C GLU A 32 -35.07 1.58 -2.26
N THR A 33 -35.54 1.89 -1.06
CA THR A 33 -34.73 2.40 0.06
C THR A 33 -33.83 1.30 0.61
N GLU A 34 -32.73 1.00 -0.08
CA GLU A 34 -31.70 0.10 0.42
C GLU A 34 -30.70 0.85 1.30
N SER A 35 -30.47 0.37 2.52
CA SER A 35 -29.46 0.93 3.41
C SER A 35 -28.10 0.92 2.74
N SER A 36 -27.50 2.09 2.58
CA SER A 36 -26.26 2.23 1.83
C SER A 36 -25.11 1.48 2.50
N ARG A 37 -24.12 1.02 1.72
CA ARG A 37 -22.84 0.50 2.22
C ARG A 37 -22.19 1.44 3.25
N ARG A 38 -22.43 2.76 3.13
CA ARG A 38 -22.01 3.78 4.09
C ARG A 38 -22.68 3.62 5.47
N ASP A 39 -23.91 3.13 5.54
CA ASP A 39 -24.62 2.87 6.79
C ASP A 39 -24.11 1.59 7.49
N TRP A 40 -23.64 0.60 6.71
CA TRP A 40 -22.95 -0.57 7.26
C TRP A 40 -21.61 -0.18 7.90
N PHE A 41 -20.81 0.66 7.25
CA PHE A 41 -19.56 1.15 7.81
C PHE A 41 -19.74 1.99 9.08
N LYS A 42 -20.82 2.79 9.17
CA LYS A 42 -21.14 3.58 10.38
C LYS A 42 -21.59 2.71 11.55
N LYS A 43 -22.37 1.65 11.31
CA LYS A 43 -22.80 0.69 12.35
C LYS A 43 -21.67 -0.22 12.83
N ALA A 44 -20.71 -0.55 11.96
CA ALA A 44 -19.51 -1.32 12.35
C ALA A 44 -18.59 -0.55 13.31
N ALA A 45 -18.55 0.79 13.21
CA ALA A 45 -17.69 1.62 14.04
C ALA A 45 -18.08 1.66 15.53
N THR A 46 -19.31 1.28 15.90
CA THR A 46 -19.81 1.38 17.28
C THR A 46 -19.58 0.13 18.16
N PHE A 47 -18.98 -0.96 17.64
CA PHE A 47 -18.69 -2.16 18.45
C PHE A 47 -17.26 -2.21 19.02
N ALA A 48 -16.35 -1.34 18.60
CA ALA A 48 -14.92 -1.45 18.93
C ALA A 48 -14.48 -0.63 20.17
N ALA A 49 -15.40 -0.03 20.93
CA ALA A 49 -15.05 0.92 21.99
C ALA A 49 -15.03 0.35 23.42
N GLY A 50 -15.22 -0.97 23.61
CA GLY A 50 -15.38 -1.53 24.96
C GLY A 50 -14.82 -2.93 25.11
N ALA A 51 -13.49 -3.09 25.14
CA ALA A 51 -12.75 -4.14 25.88
C ALA A 51 -11.26 -4.16 25.47
N ALA A 52 -10.42 -3.32 26.08
CA ALA A 52 -8.97 -3.56 26.15
C ALA A 52 -8.30 -2.62 27.16
N ALA A 53 -8.61 -2.81 28.44
CA ALA A 53 -7.78 -2.27 29.51
C ALA A 53 -7.53 -3.40 30.51
N THR A 54 -6.49 -4.20 30.27
CA THR A 54 -5.79 -5.00 31.29
C THR A 54 -4.59 -5.68 30.65
N ALA A 55 -3.41 -5.09 30.89
CA ALA A 55 -2.10 -5.71 31.10
C ALA A 55 -1.04 -4.68 30.68
N ALA A 56 -0.59 -3.87 31.64
CA ALA A 56 0.68 -3.16 31.48
C ALA A 56 1.79 -4.21 31.63
N THR A 57 2.11 -4.88 30.53
CA THR A 57 3.34 -5.67 30.41
C THR A 57 4.51 -4.70 30.58
N ALA A 58 5.43 -5.00 31.49
CA ALA A 58 6.69 -4.27 31.62
C ALA A 58 7.37 -4.21 30.24
N PRO A 59 8.04 -3.11 29.86
CA PRO A 59 8.67 -3.03 28.55
C PRO A 59 9.63 -4.21 28.41
N ALA A 60 9.37 -5.09 27.46
CA ALA A 60 10.31 -6.14 27.11
C ALA A 60 11.62 -5.45 26.74
N ALA A 61 12.71 -5.79 27.42
CA ALA A 61 14.03 -5.37 27.00
C ALA A 61 14.24 -5.92 25.57
N ASN A 62 14.69 -5.07 24.65
CA ASN A 62 14.99 -5.49 23.28
C ASN A 62 16.02 -6.62 23.32
N ALA A 63 15.68 -7.78 22.74
CA ALA A 63 16.58 -8.93 22.67
C ALA A 63 17.80 -8.65 21.78
N TYR A 64 17.59 -7.86 20.71
CA TYR A 64 18.62 -7.47 19.76
C TYR A 64 18.85 -5.95 19.78
N VAL A 65 20.09 -5.54 19.55
CA VAL A 65 20.50 -4.12 19.48
C VAL A 65 21.34 -3.86 18.23
N VAL A 66 21.31 -2.61 17.76
CA VAL A 66 22.25 -2.14 16.73
C VAL A 66 23.55 -1.77 17.43
N PRO A 67 24.68 -2.43 17.13
CA PRO A 67 25.98 -2.05 17.68
C PRO A 67 26.48 -0.75 17.05
N ASP A 68 27.19 0.06 17.83
CA ASP A 68 27.85 1.25 17.29
C ASP A 68 28.93 0.88 16.26
N LEU A 69 29.12 1.74 15.27
CA LEU A 69 30.20 1.57 14.30
C LEU A 69 31.57 1.70 15.00
N PRO A 70 32.53 0.79 14.72
CA PRO A 70 33.89 0.90 15.23
C PRO A 70 34.75 1.93 14.47
N TYR A 71 34.16 2.67 13.53
CA TYR A 71 34.82 3.66 12.69
C TYR A 71 33.87 4.82 12.33
N ALA A 72 34.43 5.94 11.89
CA ALA A 72 33.65 7.08 11.42
C ALA A 72 32.93 6.77 10.09
N PHE A 73 31.80 7.44 9.82
CA PHE A 73 31.01 7.21 8.60
C PHE A 73 31.80 7.37 7.29
N GLU A 74 32.80 8.25 7.27
CA GLU A 74 33.65 8.55 6.09
C GLU A 74 34.84 7.58 5.93
N ALA A 75 35.05 6.65 6.88
CA ALA A 75 36.28 5.85 6.95
C ALA A 75 36.47 4.86 5.77
N LEU A 76 35.40 4.64 4.99
CA LEU A 76 35.39 3.71 3.85
C LEU A 76 35.47 4.42 2.50
N GLU A 77 35.66 5.73 2.47
CA GLU A 77 35.90 6.47 1.24
C GLU A 77 37.26 6.08 0.60
N PRO A 78 37.35 6.07 -0.74
CA PRO A 78 36.35 6.49 -1.74
C PRO A 78 35.39 5.37 -2.19
N TYR A 79 35.42 4.22 -1.53
CA TYR A 79 34.68 3.04 -1.98
C TYR A 79 33.21 3.04 -1.55
N ILE A 80 32.94 3.56 -0.36
CA ILE A 80 31.59 3.73 0.18
C ILE A 80 31.52 5.13 0.77
N ASP A 81 30.59 5.94 0.27
CA ASP A 81 30.34 7.28 0.75
C ASP A 81 29.63 7.28 2.11
N ALA A 82 29.85 8.31 2.93
CA ALA A 82 29.21 8.36 4.24
C ALA A 82 27.69 8.55 4.26
N PRO A 83 27.04 9.27 3.32
CA PRO A 83 25.59 9.27 3.22
C PRO A 83 25.02 7.84 3.13
N THR A 84 25.65 6.97 2.31
CA THR A 84 25.32 5.55 2.26
C THR A 84 25.50 4.88 3.62
N MET A 85 26.63 5.08 4.30
CA MET A 85 26.85 4.48 5.63
C MET A 85 25.86 4.96 6.70
N LYS A 86 25.50 6.24 6.71
CA LYS A 86 24.49 6.81 7.63
C LYS A 86 23.12 6.18 7.42
N ILE A 87 22.67 6.09 6.16
CA ILE A 87 21.36 5.49 5.86
C ILE A 87 21.39 3.98 6.13
N HIS A 88 22.47 3.29 5.77
CA HIS A 88 22.60 1.85 5.99
C HIS A 88 22.54 1.49 7.49
N HIS A 89 23.34 2.15 8.32
CA HIS A 89 23.38 1.88 9.75
C HIS A 89 22.15 2.41 10.49
N ASP A 90 21.90 3.73 10.43
CA ASP A 90 20.93 4.38 11.30
C ASP A 90 19.48 4.13 10.88
N LYS A 91 19.26 3.70 9.62
CA LYS A 91 17.92 3.41 9.09
C LYS A 91 17.73 1.94 8.80
N HIS A 92 18.50 1.35 7.89
CA HIS A 92 18.24 -0.02 7.45
C HIS A 92 18.52 -1.03 8.56
N HIS A 93 19.71 -1.02 9.15
CA HIS A 93 20.05 -1.94 10.25
C HIS A 93 19.13 -1.73 11.46
N ALA A 94 18.90 -0.48 11.87
CA ALA A 94 17.96 -0.14 12.94
C ALA A 94 16.54 -0.65 12.69
N THR A 95 16.04 -0.55 11.45
CA THR A 95 14.71 -1.05 11.09
C THR A 95 14.64 -2.57 11.17
N TYR A 96 15.67 -3.29 10.71
CA TYR A 96 15.70 -4.75 10.83
C TYR A 96 15.69 -5.20 12.30
N VAL A 97 16.52 -4.58 13.15
CA VAL A 97 16.57 -4.87 14.58
C VAL A 97 15.23 -4.57 15.27
N ALA A 98 14.60 -3.44 14.95
CA ALA A 98 13.29 -3.10 15.49
C ALA A 98 12.21 -4.13 15.07
N ASN A 99 12.23 -4.55 13.81
CA ASN A 99 11.25 -5.50 13.28
C ASN A 99 11.42 -6.91 13.86
N ILE A 100 12.66 -7.38 14.04
CA ILE A 100 12.88 -8.70 14.65
C ILE A 100 12.47 -8.69 16.12
N ASN A 101 12.85 -7.67 16.90
CA ASN A 101 12.41 -7.53 18.30
C ASN A 101 10.88 -7.57 18.42
N LYS A 102 10.18 -6.87 17.52
CA LYS A 102 8.72 -6.90 17.46
C LYS A 102 8.17 -8.27 17.07
N ALA A 103 8.80 -8.97 16.13
CA ALA A 103 8.34 -10.28 15.65
C ALA A 103 8.60 -11.41 16.66
N THR A 104 9.60 -11.25 17.53
CA THR A 104 10.02 -12.21 18.54
C THR A 104 9.61 -11.83 19.97
N GLU A 105 8.82 -10.77 20.13
CA GLU A 105 8.33 -10.36 21.45
C GLU A 105 7.57 -11.51 22.13
N GLY A 106 7.98 -11.86 23.35
CA GLY A 106 7.40 -12.96 24.12
C GLY A 106 7.72 -14.36 23.59
N LYS A 107 8.69 -14.51 22.68
CA LYS A 107 9.17 -15.81 22.18
C LYS A 107 10.60 -16.06 22.67
N ASP A 108 10.88 -17.32 22.95
CA ASP A 108 12.25 -17.78 23.17
C ASP A 108 13.06 -17.66 21.88
N GLU A 109 14.37 -17.45 22.01
CA GLU A 109 15.29 -17.28 20.89
C GLU A 109 15.31 -18.54 20.02
N VAL A 110 15.15 -18.34 18.70
CA VAL A 110 15.27 -19.44 17.74
C VAL A 110 16.77 -19.76 17.59
N PRO A 111 17.21 -21.02 17.74
CA PRO A 111 18.60 -21.39 17.53
C PRO A 111 19.05 -20.93 16.13
N ILE A 112 20.03 -20.03 16.08
CA ILE A 112 20.62 -19.59 14.83
C ILE A 112 21.58 -20.70 14.40
N LEU A 113 21.17 -21.46 13.38
CA LEU A 113 21.86 -22.57 12.70
C LEU A 113 23.24 -22.93 13.29
N ASP A 114 23.26 -24.04 14.03
CA ASP A 114 24.45 -24.73 14.53
C ASP A 114 25.40 -25.18 13.40
#